data_AF-A0A927B0Q1-F1
#
_entry.id   AF-A0A927B0Q1-F1
#
_cell.length_a   1.000
_cell.length_b   1.000
_cell.length_c   1.000
_cell.angle_alpha   90.00
_cell.angle_beta   90.00
_cell.angle_gamma   90.00
#
_symmetry.space_group_name_H-M   'P 1'
#
loop_
_entity.id
_entity.type
_entity.pdbx_description
1 polymer ?
#
loop_
_entity_poly.entity_id
_entity_poly.type
_entity_poly.pdbx_seq_one_letter_code
_entity_poly.pdbx_strand_id
1 'polypeptide(L)'
;MKAIVDTIEQDTWMVRGWKIKFILSDKLLHQAKLLSRVDHWYDDPIVADTYIEKMAVCFNSIQQFHHTFGLLPQVGDRLYNEESGVIVQDRSIDGGLKHITFRVSI
;
A
#
# COMPACT_ATOMS: atom_id res chain seq x y z
N MET A 1 -15.40 -7.39 -14.37
CA MET A 1 -14.96 -5.99 -14.57
C MET A 1 -14.27 -5.56 -13.27
N LYS A 2 -12.94 -5.71 -13.18
CA LYS A 2 -12.16 -5.23 -12.02
C LYS A 2 -12.15 -3.70 -12.10
N ALA A 3 -12.60 -3.01 -11.06
CA ALA A 3 -12.49 -1.56 -10.98
C ALA A 3 -11.01 -1.16 -11.10
N ILE A 4 -10.77 -0.03 -11.76
CA ILE A 4 -9.48 0.55 -12.16
C ILE A 4 -8.72 1.08 -10.93
N VAL A 5 -8.47 0.19 -9.98
CA VAL A 5 -7.71 0.47 -8.77
C VAL A 5 -6.78 -0.71 -8.56
N ASP A 6 -5.61 -0.62 -9.19
CA ASP A 6 -4.57 -1.63 -9.07
C ASP A 6 -4.18 -1.76 -7.60
N THR A 7 -4.54 -2.91 -7.02
CA THR A 7 -4.23 -3.21 -5.63
C THR A 7 -2.88 -3.90 -5.59
N ILE A 8 -1.94 -3.34 -4.83
CA ILE A 8 -0.62 -3.92 -4.60
C ILE A 8 -0.72 -4.84 -3.38
N GLU A 9 -0.38 -6.10 -3.57
CA GLU A 9 -0.46 -7.12 -2.53
C GLU A 9 0.67 -8.15 -2.67
N GLN A 10 1.07 -8.74 -1.55
CA GLN A 10 1.98 -9.88 -1.47
C GLN A 10 1.37 -10.90 -0.52
N ASP A 11 1.59 -12.20 -0.76
CA ASP A 11 0.99 -13.26 0.06
C ASP A 11 1.57 -13.30 1.48
N THR A 12 2.77 -12.76 1.67
CA THR A 12 3.43 -12.63 2.97
C THR A 12 2.91 -11.45 3.80
N TRP A 13 2.14 -10.53 3.21
CA TRP A 13 1.66 -9.34 3.89
C TRP A 13 0.44 -9.63 4.77
N MET A 14 0.71 -10.24 5.92
CA MET A 14 -0.30 -10.69 6.87
C MET A 14 -0.09 -10.05 8.25
N VAL A 15 -1.18 -9.57 8.86
CA VAL A 15 -1.21 -9.14 10.26
C VAL A 15 -2.34 -9.86 10.98
N ARG A 16 -1.99 -10.71 11.96
CA ARG A 16 -2.96 -11.52 12.74
C ARG A 16 -4.00 -12.25 11.87
N GLY A 17 -3.56 -12.83 10.75
CA GLY A 17 -4.44 -13.57 9.83
C GLY A 17 -5.29 -12.70 8.90
N TRP A 18 -5.07 -11.38 8.87
CA TRP A 18 -5.64 -10.45 7.89
C TRP A 18 -4.62 -10.12 6.80
N LYS A 19 -5.03 -10.21 5.54
CA LYS A 19 -4.19 -9.80 4.40
C LYS A 19 -4.20 -8.28 4.28
N ILE A 20 -3.02 -7.69 4.22
CA ILE A 20 -2.83 -6.25 4.03
C ILE A 20 -2.61 -5.97 2.55
N LYS A 21 -3.34 -4.99 2.04
CA LYS A 21 -3.30 -4.55 0.65
C LYS A 21 -3.11 -3.05 0.58
N PHE A 22 -2.49 -2.57 -0.51
CA PHE A 22 -2.29 -1.17 -0.74
C PHE A 22 -2.92 -0.72 -2.04
N ILE A 23 -3.43 0.50 -2.04
CA ILE A 23 -3.90 1.21 -3.22
C ILE A 23 -3.15 2.53 -3.29
N LEU A 24 -2.54 2.81 -4.44
CA LEU A 24 -1.93 4.12 -4.67
C LEU A 24 -3.02 5.18 -4.86
N SER A 25 -2.87 6.32 -4.19
CA SER A 25 -3.62 7.54 -4.53
C SER A 25 -3.38 7.95 -5.99
N ASP A 26 -4.27 8.76 -6.54
CA ASP A 26 -4.22 9.15 -7.95
C ASP A 26 -2.91 9.89 -8.28
N LYS A 27 -2.36 10.65 -7.32
CA LYS A 27 -1.07 11.33 -7.44
C LYS A 27 0.09 10.35 -7.54
N LEU A 28 0.16 9.34 -6.66
CA LEU A 28 1.19 8.30 -6.71
C LEU A 28 1.05 7.43 -7.96
N LEU A 29 -0.19 7.07 -8.33
CA LEU A 29 -0.45 6.31 -9.55
C LEU A 29 -0.05 7.10 -10.80
N HIS A 30 -0.32 8.40 -10.84
CA HIS A 30 0.13 9.27 -11.93
C HIS A 30 1.66 9.32 -12.01
N GLN A 31 2.35 9.43 -10.88
CA GLN A 31 3.82 9.35 -10.84
C GLN A 31 4.35 8.00 -11.32
N ALA A 32 3.72 6.88 -10.93
CA ALA A 32 4.10 5.56 -11.42
C ALA A 32 3.95 5.47 -12.95
N LYS A 33 2.83 5.96 -13.50
CA LYS A 33 2.58 6.01 -14.93
C LYS A 33 3.56 6.90 -15.69
N LEU A 34 3.93 8.05 -15.13
CA LEU A 34 4.92 8.96 -15.73
C LEU A 34 6.33 8.34 -15.81
N LEU A 35 6.69 7.51 -14.84
CA LEU A 35 8.01 6.86 -14.78
C LEU A 35 8.08 5.60 -15.66
N SER A 36 6.93 5.01 -15.97
CA SER A 36 6.86 3.78 -16.75
C SER A 36 7.12 4.03 -18.23
N ARG A 37 7.82 3.09 -18.87
CA ARG A 37 8.08 3.10 -20.31
C ARG A 37 7.02 2.36 -21.13
N VAL A 38 6.01 1.80 -20.47
CA VAL A 38 4.91 1.04 -21.08
C VAL A 38 3.57 1.54 -20.57
N ASP A 39 2.50 1.28 -21.33
CA ASP A 39 1.16 1.80 -21.01
C ASP A 39 0.63 1.28 -19.66
N HIS A 40 0.94 0.03 -19.34
CA HIS A 40 0.62 -0.58 -18.06
C HIS A 40 1.82 -0.47 -17.12
N TRP A 41 1.77 0.49 -16.21
CA TRP A 41 2.89 0.79 -15.30
C TRP A 41 3.38 -0.43 -14.50
N TYR A 42 2.49 -1.39 -14.20
CA TYR A 42 2.80 -2.61 -13.47
C TYR A 42 3.54 -3.67 -14.31
N ASP A 43 3.56 -3.52 -15.63
CA ASP A 43 4.34 -4.38 -16.54
C ASP A 43 5.78 -3.86 -16.71
N ASP A 44 6.09 -2.64 -16.26
CA ASP A 44 7.46 -2.13 -16.19
C ASP A 44 8.14 -2.68 -14.92
N PRO A 45 9.09 -3.63 -15.02
CA PRO A 45 9.66 -4.28 -13.85
C PRO A 45 10.37 -3.29 -12.93
N ILE A 46 11.00 -2.24 -13.48
CA ILE A 46 11.73 -1.26 -12.67
C ILE A 46 10.75 -0.44 -11.83
N VAL A 47 9.65 0.03 -12.45
CA VAL A 47 8.64 0.81 -11.74
C VAL A 47 7.86 -0.07 -10.77
N ALA A 48 7.43 -1.25 -11.20
CA ALA A 48 6.70 -2.20 -10.37
C ALA A 48 7.49 -2.56 -9.11
N ASP A 49 8.75 -2.97 -9.25
CA ASP A 49 9.63 -3.32 -8.12
C ASP A 49 9.82 -2.12 -7.18
N THR A 50 10.03 -0.92 -7.72
CA THR A 50 10.16 0.31 -6.90
C THR A 50 8.94 0.55 -6.01
N TYR A 51 7.73 0.39 -6.55
CA TYR A 51 6.50 0.60 -5.77
C TYR A 51 6.21 -0.57 -4.84
N ILE A 52 6.52 -1.80 -5.22
CA ILE A 52 6.42 -2.97 -4.35
C ILE A 52 7.35 -2.82 -3.14
N GLU A 53 8.60 -2.39 -3.33
CA GLU A 53 9.55 -2.13 -2.25
C GLU A 53 9.05 -1.04 -1.30
N LYS A 54 8.52 0.07 -1.85
CA LYS A 54 7.89 1.14 -1.05
C LYS A 54 6.72 0.61 -0.21
N MET A 55 5.88 -0.25 -0.79
CA MET A 55 4.74 -0.84 -0.07
C MET A 55 5.20 -1.88 0.96
N ALA A 56 6.28 -2.62 0.71
CA ALA A 56 6.88 -3.53 1.68
C ALA A 56 7.38 -2.76 2.92
N VAL A 57 7.98 -1.60 2.71
CA VAL A 57 8.38 -0.69 3.79
C VAL A 57 7.17 -0.18 4.58
N CYS A 58 6.09 0.23 3.90
CA CYS A 58 4.84 0.61 4.55
C CYS A 58 4.23 -0.54 5.36
N PHE A 59 4.27 -1.75 4.83
CA PHE A 59 3.82 -2.96 5.52
C PHE A 59 4.64 -3.23 6.79
N ASN A 60 5.97 -3.12 6.72
CA ASN A 60 6.83 -3.26 7.90
C ASN A 60 6.48 -2.22 8.97
N SER A 61 6.18 -0.98 8.56
CA SER A 61 5.72 0.07 9.48
C SER A 61 4.38 -0.28 10.13
N ILE A 62 3.40 -0.81 9.38
CA ILE A 62 2.13 -1.31 9.92
C ILE A 62 2.37 -2.45 10.93
N GLN A 63 3.24 -3.41 10.59
CA GLN A 63 3.57 -4.53 11.49
C GLN A 63 4.18 -4.05 12.80
N GLN A 64 5.13 -3.12 12.74
CA GLN A 64 5.76 -2.53 13.92
C GLN A 64 4.76 -1.73 14.75
N PHE A 65 3.93 -0.91 14.10
CA PHE A 65 2.88 -0.14 14.78
C PHE A 65 1.92 -1.07 15.53
N HIS A 66 1.45 -2.14 14.86
CA HIS A 66 0.57 -3.13 15.47
C HIS A 66 1.26 -3.94 16.56
N HIS A 67 2.54 -4.28 16.41
CA HIS A 67 3.31 -4.95 17.45
C HIS A 67 3.40 -4.09 18.72
N THR A 68 3.67 -2.80 18.56
CA THR A 68 3.86 -1.85 19.67
C THR A 68 2.55 -1.46 20.35
N PHE A 69 1.51 -1.15 19.58
CA PHE A 69 0.27 -0.56 20.10
C PHE A 69 -0.91 -1.54 20.13
N GLY A 70 -0.80 -2.71 19.50
CA GLY A 70 -1.92 -3.66 19.36
C GLY A 70 -3.04 -3.19 18.43
N LEU A 71 -2.83 -2.08 17.72
CA LEU A 71 -3.79 -1.43 16.82
C LEU A 71 -3.21 -1.36 15.41
N LEU A 72 -4.07 -1.25 14.40
CA LEU A 72 -3.63 -0.94 13.04
C LEU A 72 -3.63 0.58 12.81
N PRO A 73 -2.79 1.09 11.89
CA PRO A 73 -2.83 2.50 11.51
C PRO A 73 -4.21 2.95 11.03
N GLN A 74 -4.54 4.20 11.35
CA GLN A 74 -5.77 4.88 10.99
C GLN A 74 -5.54 5.90 9.88
N VAL A 75 -6.63 6.44 9.34
CA VAL A 75 -6.57 7.55 8.38
C VAL A 75 -5.84 8.74 9.00
N GLY A 76 -4.89 9.31 8.25
CA GLY A 76 -4.01 10.39 8.70
C GLY A 76 -2.67 9.90 9.28
N ASP A 77 -2.56 8.62 9.65
CA ASP A 77 -1.29 8.08 10.13
C ASP A 77 -0.26 8.00 9.00
N ARG A 78 0.99 8.30 9.36
CA ARG A 78 2.14 8.14 8.47
C ARG A 78 2.69 6.73 8.59
N LEU A 79 2.79 6.06 7.46
CA LEU A 79 3.58 4.85 7.26
C LEU A 79 4.92 5.32 6.69
N TYR A 80 6.03 5.07 7.40
CA TYR A 80 7.41 5.49 7.07
C TYR A 80 7.91 6.83 7.68
N ASN A 81 9.24 6.88 7.96
CA ASN A 81 9.94 7.92 8.74
C ASN A 81 10.62 9.01 7.86
N GLU A 82 10.55 10.23 8.40
CA GLU A 82 11.22 11.53 8.23
C GLU A 82 11.30 12.29 6.90
N GLU A 83 11.43 11.70 5.71
CA GLU A 83 11.59 12.55 4.50
C GLU A 83 10.63 12.25 3.33
N SER A 84 9.99 11.07 3.31
CA SER A 84 9.12 10.64 2.19
C SER A 84 7.89 9.84 2.65
N GLY A 85 7.48 10.04 3.91
CA GLY A 85 6.43 9.28 4.58
C GLY A 85 5.14 9.22 3.77
N VAL A 86 4.59 8.01 3.66
CA VAL A 86 3.35 7.74 2.95
C VAL A 86 2.20 7.83 3.95
N ILE A 87 1.16 8.61 3.66
CA ILE A 87 0.01 8.83 4.56
C ILE A 87 -1.12 7.88 4.20
N VAL A 88 -1.77 7.29 5.21
CA VAL A 88 -3.03 6.58 5.04
C VAL A 88 -4.14 7.58 4.74
N GLN A 89 -4.64 7.60 3.50
CA GLN A 89 -5.77 8.45 3.10
C GLN A 89 -7.11 7.80 3.39
N ASP A 90 -7.20 6.49 3.23
CA ASP A 90 -8.41 5.72 3.46
C ASP A 90 -8.07 4.29 3.88
N ARG A 91 -9.00 3.65 4.57
CA ARG A 91 -8.89 2.29 5.05
C ARG A 91 -10.23 1.59 4.90
N SER A 92 -10.23 0.48 4.15
CA SER A 92 -11.38 -0.41 4.05
C SER A 92 -11.09 -1.78 4.67
N ILE A 93 -12.11 -2.40 5.25
CA ILE A 93 -12.03 -3.71 5.89
C ILE A 93 -13.10 -4.60 5.27
N ASP A 94 -12.67 -5.72 4.71
CA ASP A 94 -13.55 -6.79 4.27
C ASP A 94 -13.42 -7.97 5.24
N GLY A 95 -14.42 -8.12 6.12
CA GLY A 95 -14.42 -9.19 7.13
C GLY A 95 -14.68 -10.59 6.56
N GLY A 96 -15.33 -10.69 5.39
CA GLY A 96 -15.59 -11.98 4.74
C GLY A 96 -14.30 -12.57 4.16
N LEU A 97 -13.48 -11.72 3.54
CA LEU A 97 -12.19 -12.12 2.97
C LEU A 97 -11.01 -11.96 3.94
N LYS A 98 -11.24 -11.35 5.11
CA LYS A 98 -10.18 -10.93 6.05
C LYS A 98 -9.12 -10.06 5.38
N HIS A 99 -9.56 -9.08 4.61
CA HIS A 99 -8.68 -8.12 3.94
C HIS A 99 -8.77 -6.75 4.59
N ILE A 100 -7.63 -6.07 4.67
CA ILE A 100 -7.54 -4.66 5.05
C ILE A 100 -6.78 -3.95 3.94
N THR A 101 -7.43 -2.96 3.33
CA THR A 101 -6.84 -2.22 2.22
C THR A 101 -6.59 -0.79 2.65
N PHE A 102 -5.34 -0.35 2.52
CA PHE A 102 -4.92 1.02 2.79
C PHE A 102 -4.76 1.77 1.47
N ARG A 103 -5.51 2.86 1.30
CA ARG A 103 -5.23 3.83 0.24
C ARG A 103 -4.18 4.79 0.76
N VAL A 104 -3.12 4.98 -0.01
CA VAL A 104 -1.94 5.68 0.44
C VAL A 104 -1.52 6.83 -0.48
N SER A 105 -0.99 7.91 0.09
CA SER A 105 -0.44 9.05 -0.65
C SER A 105 0.91 9.50 -0.13
N ILE A 106 1.61 10.32 -0.92
CA ILE A 106 2.70 11.16 -0.43
C ILE A 106 2.15 12.39 0.30
#